data_AF-A0A1G8MND3-F1
#
_entry.id   AF-A0A1G8MND3-F1
#
_cell.length_a   1.000
_cell.length_b   1.000
_cell.length_c   1.000
_cell.angle_alpha   90.00
_cell.angle_beta   90.00
_cell.angle_gamma   90.00
#
_symmetry.space_group_name_H-M   'P 1'
#
loop_
_entity.id
_entity.type
_entity.pdbx_description
1 polymer ?
#
loop_
_entity_poly.entity_id
_entity_poly.type
_entity_poly.pdbx_seq_one_letter_code
_entity_poly.pdbx_strand_id
1 'polypeptide(L)'
;MSRTDLLIGGFTAATAVLIVVGSLEILPALDHRPLVSDKFEHVLAYAVLVLPAAVVRPGWLLWLVPVGLVLGGLIEAVKLLKGGSELVNDLVAAAIGLVLVSAGSFTLRCLVALMRNDLRLPPDLADRLD
;
A
#
# COMPACT_ATOMS: atom_id res chain seq x y z
N MET A 1 -12.87 16.70 8.78
CA MET A 1 -11.76 16.01 8.07
C MET A 1 -10.48 16.79 8.37
N SER A 2 -9.42 16.15 8.89
CA SER A 2 -8.18 16.87 9.22
C SER A 2 -7.35 17.14 7.96
N ARG A 3 -6.42 18.12 8.01
CA ARG A 3 -5.49 18.40 6.89
C ARG A 3 -4.71 17.15 6.48
N THR A 4 -4.28 16.36 7.46
CA THR A 4 -3.57 15.10 7.24
C THR A 4 -4.41 14.08 6.49
N ASP A 5 -5.71 13.96 6.82
CA ASP A 5 -6.62 13.03 6.13
C ASP A 5 -6.80 13.42 4.66
N LEU A 6 -6.88 14.72 4.39
CA LEU A 6 -7.01 15.25 3.03
C LEU A 6 -5.73 15.02 2.21
N LEU A 7 -4.55 15.16 2.82
CA LEU A 7 -3.28 14.87 2.14
C LEU A 7 -3.13 13.38 1.84
N ILE A 8 -3.47 12.50 2.78
CA ILE A 8 -3.43 11.04 2.56
C ILE A 8 -4.42 10.66 1.46
N GLY A 9 -5.67 11.10 1.57
CA GLY A 9 -6.70 10.79 0.58
C GLY A 9 -6.34 11.33 -0.81
N GLY A 10 -5.82 12.56 -0.89
CA GLY A 10 -5.37 13.17 -2.13
C GLY A 10 -4.20 12.42 -2.77
N PHE A 11 -3.19 12.03 -1.98
CA PHE A 11 -2.07 11.23 -2.46
C PHE A 11 -2.54 9.85 -2.96
N THR A 12 -3.33 9.13 -2.16
CA THR A 12 -3.87 7.82 -2.54
C THR A 12 -4.71 7.91 -3.81
N ALA A 13 -5.56 8.93 -3.95
CA ALA A 13 -6.34 9.15 -5.16
C ALA A 13 -5.44 9.44 -6.38
N ALA A 14 -4.42 10.29 -6.22
CA ALA A 14 -3.47 10.57 -7.29
C ALA A 14 -2.70 9.31 -7.72
N THR A 15 -2.23 8.50 -6.77
CA THR A 15 -1.58 7.21 -7.07
C THR A 15 -2.54 6.26 -7.79
N ALA A 16 -3.80 6.14 -7.35
CA ALA A 16 -4.79 5.30 -8.01
C ALA A 16 -5.01 5.72 -9.48
N VAL A 17 -5.08 7.02 -9.75
CA VAL A 17 -5.18 7.56 -11.11
C VAL A 17 -3.94 7.20 -11.94
N LEU A 18 -2.75 7.36 -11.38
CA LEU A 18 -1.50 7.00 -12.07
C LEU A 18 -1.44 5.52 -12.42
N ILE A 19 -1.91 4.64 -11.51
CA ILE A 19 -2.00 3.19 -11.77
C ILE A 19 -2.92 2.92 -12.95
N VAL A 20 -4.14 3.49 -12.94
CA VAL A 20 -5.11 3.29 -14.04
C VAL A 20 -4.55 3.78 -15.37
N VAL A 21 -3.98 4.99 -15.39
CA VAL A 21 -3.44 5.61 -16.60
C VAL A 21 -2.25 4.82 -17.15
N GLY A 22 -1.34 4.40 -16.28
CA GLY A 22 -0.16 3.62 -16.65
C GLY A 22 -0.52 2.23 -17.14
N SER A 23 -1.30 1.47 -16.36
CA SER A 23 -1.64 0.08 -16.67
C SER A 23 -2.56 -0.08 -17.88
N LEU A 24 -3.33 0.95 -18.25
CA LEU A 24 -4.19 0.92 -19.44
C LEU A 24 -3.57 1.58 -20.68
N GLU A 25 -2.30 2.01 -20.58
CA GLU A 25 -1.54 2.66 -21.65
C GLU A 25 -2.30 3.85 -22.26
N ILE A 26 -2.95 4.65 -21.41
CA ILE A 26 -3.82 5.76 -21.86
C ILE A 26 -2.98 6.89 -22.44
N LEU A 27 -1.79 7.13 -21.89
CA LEU A 27 -0.86 8.15 -22.35
C LEU A 27 0.14 7.55 -23.33
N PRO A 28 0.62 8.33 -24.30
CA PRO A 28 1.67 7.88 -25.21
C PRO A 28 2.86 7.40 -24.41
N ALA A 29 3.40 6.24 -24.80
CA ALA A 29 4.58 5.67 -24.19
C ALA A 29 5.69 6.74 -24.19
N LEU A 30 5.96 7.28 -23.00
CA LEU A 30 7.23 7.95 -22.78
C LEU A 30 8.29 6.88 -22.98
N ASP A 31 9.41 7.24 -23.60
CA ASP A 31 10.51 6.31 -23.86
C ASP A 31 11.18 5.96 -22.52
N HIS A 32 10.50 5.12 -21.75
CA HIS A 32 10.88 4.73 -20.41
C HIS A 32 11.57 3.38 -20.52
N ARG A 33 12.84 3.35 -20.10
CA ARG A 33 13.49 2.08 -19.79
C ARG A 33 12.80 1.52 -18.55
N PRO A 34 12.23 0.30 -18.61
CA PRO A 34 11.69 -0.34 -17.42
C PRO A 34 12.80 -0.41 -16.38
N LEU A 35 12.56 0.22 -15.23
CA LEU A 35 13.54 0.27 -14.13
C LEU A 35 13.65 -1.11 -13.45
N VAL A 36 12.55 -1.87 -13.49
CA VAL A 36 12.40 -3.22 -12.96
C VAL A 36 11.48 -4.03 -13.88
N SER A 37 11.32 -5.33 -13.61
CA SER A 37 10.32 -6.12 -14.34
C SER A 37 8.91 -5.57 -14.07
N ASP A 38 8.06 -5.58 -15.10
CA ASP A 38 6.65 -5.15 -15.08
C ASP A 38 5.87 -5.62 -13.83
N LYS A 39 6.13 -6.85 -13.36
CA LYS A 39 5.52 -7.39 -12.13
C LYS A 39 5.93 -6.65 -10.86
N PHE A 40 7.20 -6.26 -10.77
CA PHE A 40 7.69 -5.45 -9.65
C PHE A 40 7.12 -4.03 -9.69
N GLU A 41 6.88 -3.48 -10.88
CA GLU A 41 6.22 -2.18 -11.02
C GLU A 41 4.80 -2.24 -10.48
N HIS A 42 4.05 -3.31 -10.76
CA HIS A 42 2.72 -3.54 -10.16
C HIS A 42 2.81 -3.69 -8.63
N VAL A 43 3.74 -4.50 -8.10
CA VAL A 43 3.92 -4.61 -6.63
C VAL A 43 4.18 -3.24 -6.00
N LEU A 44 5.09 -2.45 -6.58
CA LEU A 44 5.45 -1.12 -6.07
C LEU A 44 4.30 -0.13 -6.18
N ALA A 45 3.57 -0.13 -7.29
CA ALA A 45 2.42 0.73 -7.52
C ALA A 45 1.36 0.55 -6.41
N TYR A 46 0.95 -0.69 -6.15
CA TYR A 46 -0.05 -1.00 -5.13
C TYR A 46 0.48 -0.86 -3.70
N ALA A 47 1.78 -1.07 -3.48
CA ALA A 47 2.44 -0.74 -2.23
C ALA A 47 2.36 0.76 -1.92
N VAL A 48 2.74 1.61 -2.89
CA VAL A 48 2.72 3.08 -2.76
C VAL A 48 1.30 3.62 -2.56
N LEU A 49 0.30 3.01 -3.21
CA LEU A 49 -1.12 3.37 -3.08
C LEU A 49 -1.58 3.40 -1.62
N VAL A 50 -1.18 2.41 -0.83
CA VAL A 50 -1.64 2.25 0.56
C VAL A 50 -0.63 2.71 1.61
N LEU A 51 0.63 2.96 1.24
CA LEU A 51 1.71 3.30 2.16
C LEU A 51 1.40 4.49 3.09
N PRO A 52 0.91 5.66 2.62
CA PRO A 52 0.65 6.79 3.51
C PRO A 52 -0.44 6.46 4.54
N ALA A 53 -1.48 5.74 4.10
CA ALA A 53 -2.54 5.29 4.98
C ALA A 53 -2.03 4.22 5.97
N ALA A 54 -1.18 3.29 5.53
CA ALA A 54 -0.63 2.24 6.36
C ALA A 54 0.17 2.79 7.55
N VAL A 55 0.93 3.86 7.32
CA VAL A 55 1.77 4.51 8.33
C VAL A 55 0.97 5.42 9.24
N VAL A 56 0.10 6.28 8.68
CA VAL A 56 -0.52 7.39 9.42
C VAL A 56 -1.95 7.10 9.87
N ARG A 57 -2.72 6.35 9.08
CA ARG A 57 -4.14 6.04 9.33
C ARG A 57 -4.45 4.56 9.05
N PRO A 58 -3.86 3.62 9.82
CA PRO A 58 -3.92 2.19 9.53
C PRO A 58 -5.35 1.60 9.51
N GLY A 59 -6.30 2.24 10.20
CA GLY A 59 -7.72 1.85 10.11
C GLY A 59 -8.31 1.98 8.70
N TRP A 60 -7.71 2.81 7.83
CA TRP A 60 -8.13 2.94 6.43
C TRP A 60 -7.73 1.73 5.58
N LEU A 61 -6.73 0.94 6.01
CA LEU A 61 -6.30 -0.26 5.27
C LEU A 61 -7.42 -1.29 5.13
N LEU A 62 -8.34 -1.37 6.10
CA LEU A 62 -9.51 -2.25 6.03
C LEU A 62 -10.36 -1.98 4.78
N TRP A 63 -10.37 -0.74 4.29
CA TRP A 63 -11.09 -0.35 3.08
C TRP A 63 -10.18 -0.22 1.86
N LEU A 64 -8.97 0.32 2.03
CA LEU A 64 -8.06 0.54 0.91
C LEU A 64 -7.52 -0.75 0.30
N VAL A 65 -7.31 -1.80 1.10
CA VAL A 65 -6.87 -3.10 0.57
C VAL A 65 -7.93 -3.74 -0.33
N PRO A 66 -9.20 -3.94 0.08
CA PRO A 66 -10.21 -4.50 -0.82
C PRO A 66 -10.49 -3.58 -2.02
N VAL A 67 -10.52 -2.25 -1.83
CA VAL A 67 -10.69 -1.31 -2.95
C VAL A 67 -9.53 -1.40 -3.94
N GLY A 68 -8.29 -1.51 -3.46
CA GLY A 68 -7.10 -1.69 -4.30
C GLY A 68 -7.15 -3.00 -5.09
N LEU A 69 -7.58 -4.11 -4.48
CA LEU A 69 -7.76 -5.39 -5.19
C LEU A 69 -8.83 -5.30 -6.28
N VAL A 70 -9.97 -4.67 -5.97
CA VAL A 70 -11.03 -4.45 -6.96
C VAL A 70 -10.52 -3.58 -8.10
N LEU A 71 -9.76 -2.52 -7.82
CA LEU A 71 -9.15 -1.67 -8.83
C LEU A 71 -8.23 -2.47 -9.76
N GLY A 72 -7.35 -3.32 -9.21
CA GLY A 72 -6.49 -4.20 -10.00
C GLY A 72 -7.27 -5.18 -10.86
N GLY A 73 -8.29 -5.83 -10.29
CA GLY A 73 -9.15 -6.73 -11.04
C GLY A 73 -9.90 -6.04 -12.18
N LEU A 74 -10.36 -4.79 -11.98
CA LEU A 74 -11.03 -4.00 -13.02
C LEU A 74 -10.07 -3.60 -14.14
N ILE A 75 -8.84 -3.19 -13.82
CA ILE A 75 -7.81 -2.87 -14.81
C ILE A 75 -7.52 -4.09 -15.68
N GLU A 76 -7.32 -5.25 -15.06
CA GLU A 76 -7.04 -6.48 -15.79
C GLU A 76 -8.24 -6.95 -16.63
N ALA A 77 -9.46 -6.82 -16.12
CA ALA A 77 -10.66 -7.08 -16.91
C ALA A 77 -10.72 -6.21 -18.18
N VAL A 78 -10.34 -4.93 -18.07
CA VAL A 78 -10.25 -4.04 -19.23
C VAL A 78 -9.12 -4.45 -20.18
N LYS A 79 -7.94 -4.85 -19.67
CA LYS A 79 -6.84 -5.37 -20.50
C LYS A 79 -7.25 -6.64 -21.25
N LEU A 80 -7.98 -7.56 -20.60
CA LEU A 80 -8.52 -8.78 -21.23
C LEU A 80 -9.46 -8.44 -22.41
N LEU A 81 -10.33 -7.45 -22.24
CA LEU A 81 -11.22 -6.99 -23.31
C LEU A 81 -10.46 -6.36 -24.50
N LYS A 82 -9.25 -5.83 -24.24
CA LYS A 82 -8.33 -5.35 -25.28
C LYS A 82 -7.46 -6.45 -25.91
N GLY A 83 -7.57 -7.70 -25.44
CA GLY A 83 -6.82 -8.86 -25.96
C GLY A 83 -5.55 -9.23 -25.18
N GLY A 84 -5.30 -8.62 -24.02
CA GLY A 84 -4.22 -9.04 -23.11
C GLY A 84 -4.53 -10.38 -22.41
N SER A 85 -3.52 -11.06 -21.83
CA SER A 85 -3.69 -12.41 -21.25
C SER A 85 -3.03 -12.64 -19.88
N GLU A 86 -2.71 -11.59 -19.13
CA GLU A 86 -1.92 -11.68 -17.88
C GLU A 86 -2.74 -11.45 -16.58
N LEU A 87 -4.08 -11.57 -16.64
CA LEU A 87 -5.02 -11.29 -15.53
C LEU A 87 -4.54 -11.78 -14.16
N VAL A 88 -4.12 -13.05 -14.07
CA VAL A 88 -3.78 -13.68 -12.79
C VAL A 88 -2.47 -13.13 -12.24
N ASN A 89 -1.48 -12.89 -13.10
CA ASN A 89 -0.15 -12.49 -12.67
C ASN A 89 -0.14 -11.07 -12.11
N ASP A 90 -0.79 -10.14 -12.83
CA ASP A 90 -0.83 -8.73 -12.45
C ASP A 90 -1.70 -8.52 -11.21
N LEU A 91 -2.80 -9.28 -11.08
CA LEU A 91 -3.62 -9.27 -9.87
C LEU A 91 -2.87 -9.83 -8.65
N VAL A 92 -2.07 -10.88 -8.83
CA VAL A 92 -1.20 -11.41 -7.75
C VAL A 92 -0.14 -10.39 -7.37
N ALA A 93 0.48 -9.70 -8.33
CA ALA A 93 1.45 -8.64 -8.06
C ALA A 93 0.82 -7.49 -7.25
N ALA A 94 -0.38 -7.05 -7.62
CA ALA A 94 -1.15 -6.06 -6.87
C ALA A 94 -1.42 -6.52 -5.42
N ALA A 95 -1.88 -7.76 -5.25
CA ALA A 95 -2.15 -8.33 -3.92
C ALA A 95 -0.90 -8.37 -3.05
N ILE A 96 0.26 -8.76 -3.61
CA ILE A 96 1.54 -8.80 -2.89
C ILE A 96 1.91 -7.40 -2.38
N GLY A 97 1.81 -6.37 -3.22
CA GLY A 97 2.11 -4.99 -2.81
C GLY A 97 1.24 -4.50 -1.64
N LEU A 98 -0.06 -4.76 -1.72
CA LEU A 98 -1.02 -4.40 -0.66
C LEU A 98 -0.72 -5.12 0.66
N VAL A 99 -0.43 -6.42 0.61
CA VAL A 99 -0.13 -7.24 1.79
C VAL A 99 1.20 -6.85 2.43
N LEU A 100 2.26 -6.66 1.63
CA LEU A 100 3.59 -6.33 2.14
C LEU A 100 3.58 -5.04 2.97
N VAL A 101 2.97 -3.97 2.44
CA VAL A 101 2.92 -2.68 3.12
C VAL A 101 2.02 -2.72 4.35
N SER A 102 0.87 -3.41 4.25
CA SER A 102 -0.06 -3.55 5.38
C SER A 102 0.56 -4.33 6.53
N ALA A 103 1.17 -5.49 6.23
CA ALA A 103 1.84 -6.33 7.22
C ALA A 103 3.08 -5.65 7.81
N GLY A 104 3.92 -5.03 6.97
CA GLY A 104 5.11 -4.31 7.43
C GLY A 104 4.76 -3.15 8.38
N SER A 105 3.72 -2.39 8.05
CA SER A 105 3.25 -1.29 8.91
C SER A 105 2.67 -1.81 10.22
N PHE A 106 1.95 -2.93 10.20
CA PHE A 106 1.46 -3.57 11.43
C PHE A 106 2.61 -4.03 12.32
N THR A 107 3.57 -4.77 11.77
CA THR A 107 4.74 -5.27 12.52
C THR A 107 5.55 -4.12 13.12
N LEU A 108 5.81 -3.06 12.36
CA LEU A 108 6.53 -1.89 12.86
C LEU A 108 5.79 -1.23 14.02
N ARG A 109 4.46 -1.10 13.94
CA ARG A 109 3.64 -0.54 15.03
C ARG A 109 3.66 -1.43 16.26
N CYS A 110 3.59 -2.75 16.10
CA CYS A 110 3.74 -3.70 17.20
C CYS A 110 5.13 -3.57 17.86
N LEU A 111 6.20 -3.50 17.07
CA LEU A 111 7.55 -3.33 17.59
C LEU A 111 7.71 -2.02 18.38
N VAL A 112 7.21 -0.91 17.83
CA VAL A 112 7.23 0.38 18.54
C VAL A 112 6.40 0.34 19.82
N ALA A 113 5.27 -0.35 19.83
CA ALA A 113 4.45 -0.52 21.03
C ALA A 113 5.18 -1.35 22.10
N LEU A 114 5.89 -2.40 21.71
CA LEU A 114 6.73 -3.19 22.61
C LEU A 114 7.86 -2.35 23.20
N MET A 115 8.65 -1.68 22.34
CA MET A 115 9.75 -0.81 22.79
C MET A 115 9.28 0.36 23.69
N ARG A 116 8.08 0.89 23.46
CA ARG A 116 7.48 1.92 24.32
C ARG A 116 7.02 1.38 25.67
N ASN A 117 6.70 0.09 25.77
CA ASN A 117 6.28 -0.56 27.01
C ASN A 117 7.46 -1.05 27.87
N ASP A 118 8.68 -1.10 27.34
CA ASP A 118 9.89 -1.57 28.05
C ASP A 118 10.55 -0.53 28.99
N LEU A 119 9.96 0.67 29.18
CA LEU A 119 10.55 1.76 29.98
C LEU A 119 9.68 2.27 31.14
N ARG A 120 8.68 1.49 31.57
CA ARG A 120 8.03 1.71 32.87
C ARG A 120 8.42 0.56 33.79
N LEU A 121 9.56 0.69 34.47
CA LEU A 121 9.74 0.01 35.75
C LEU A 121 8.51 0.37 36.59
N PRO A 122 7.69 -0.60 36.98
CA PRO A 122 6.54 -0.30 37.82
C PRO A 122 7.09 0.28 39.13
N PRO A 123 6.48 1.35 39.67
CA PRO A 123 7.06 2.14 40.77
C PRO A 123 7.32 1.30 42.03
N ASP A 124 6.60 0.19 42.18
CA ASP A 124 6.76 -0.79 43.26
C ASP A 124 8.08 -1.59 43.20
N LEU A 125 8.74 -1.67 42.04
CA LEU A 125 10.03 -2.35 41.90
C LEU A 125 11.22 -1.40 42.12
N ALA A 126 11.02 -0.10 41.90
CA ALA A 126 12.02 0.92 42.20
C ALA A 126 12.20 1.10 43.71
N ASP A 127 11.09 1.10 44.47
CA ASP A 127 11.09 1.27 45.94
C ASP A 127 11.60 0.03 46.71
N ARG A 128 11.81 -1.11 46.05
CA ARG A 128 12.29 -2.37 46.69
C ARG A 128 13.79 -2.63 46.49
N LEU A 129 14.47 -1.74 45.77
CA LEU A 129 15.91 -1.85 45.48
C LEU A 129 16.76 -0.80 46.23
N ASP A 130 16.13 0.02 47.08
CA ASP A 130 16.74 0.97 48.03
C ASP A 130 16.70 0.41 49.47
#